data_AF-A0A1Y0I135-F1
#
_entry.id   AF-A0A1Y0I135-F1
#
_cell.length_a   1.000
_cell.length_b   1.000
_cell.length_c   1.000
_cell.angle_alpha   90.00
_cell.angle_beta   90.00
_cell.angle_gamma   90.00
#
_symmetry.space_group_name_H-M   'P 1'
#
loop_
_entity.id
_entity.type
_entity.pdbx_description
1 polymer ?
#
loop_
_entity_poly.entity_id
_entity_poly.type
_entity_poly.pdbx_seq_one_letter_code
_entity_poly.pdbx_strand_id
1 'polypeptide(L)' 'MESPIKSLYYDEVKHNLKAKLHQEVMELEERVRLLRGSNSKNRDLMISTYQRIIENKQHFMRSCNL' A
#
# COMPACT_ATOMS: atom_id res chain seq x y z
N MET A 1 25.40 -15.60 -17.76
CA MET A 1 24.65 -16.30 -16.70
C MET A 1 24.50 -15.32 -15.54
N GLU A 2 23.27 -14.99 -15.11
CA GLU A 2 23.11 -14.16 -13.90
C GLU A 2 23.47 -14.97 -12.64
N SER A 3 24.06 -14.32 -11.65
CA SER A 3 24.47 -14.96 -10.40
C SER A 3 23.23 -15.36 -9.57
N PRO A 4 23.14 -16.62 -9.08
CA PRO A 4 22.03 -17.09 -8.24
C PRO A 4 21.76 -16.20 -7.01
N ILE A 5 22.81 -15.60 -6.45
CA ILE A 5 22.74 -14.71 -5.27
C ILE A 5 21.95 -13.43 -5.61
N LYS A 6 22.09 -12.91 -6.83
CA LYS A 6 21.40 -11.71 -7.29
C LYS A 6 19.88 -11.95 -7.44
N SER A 7 19.48 -13.15 -7.84
CA SER A 7 18.08 -13.55 -7.95
C SER A 7 17.42 -13.68 -6.58
N LEU A 8 18.08 -14.36 -5.63
CA LEU A 8 17.56 -14.52 -4.27
C LEU A 8 17.36 -13.18 -3.55
N TYR A 9 18.32 -12.26 -3.68
CA TYR A 9 18.20 -10.91 -3.11
C TYR A 9 17.06 -10.12 -3.75
N TYR A 10 16.87 -10.25 -5.06
CA TYR A 10 15.76 -9.60 -5.77
C TYR A 10 14.40 -10.10 -5.26
N ASP A 11 14.25 -11.42 -5.09
CA ASP A 11 13.01 -12.03 -4.59
C ASP A 11 12.71 -11.63 -3.14
N GLU A 12 13.73 -11.55 -2.29
CA GLU A 12 13.60 -11.09 -0.90
C GLU A 12 13.15 -9.61 -0.84
N VAL A 13 13.80 -8.73 -1.61
CA VAL A 13 13.42 -7.32 -1.70
C VAL A 13 11.99 -7.18 -2.20
N LYS A 14 11.61 -7.95 -3.22
CA LYS A 14 10.26 -7.96 -3.78
C LYS A 14 9.23 -8.39 -2.74
N HIS A 15 9.50 -9.46 -2.00
CA HIS A 15 8.64 -9.95 -0.93
C HIS A 15 8.46 -8.92 0.18
N ASN A 16 9.56 -8.33 0.65
CA ASN A 16 9.53 -7.32 1.72
C ASN A 16 8.79 -6.06 1.29
N LEU A 17 8.98 -5.62 0.05
CA LEU A 17 8.24 -4.49 -0.53
C LEU A 17 6.75 -4.79 -0.61
N LYS A 18 6.37 -5.99 -1.09
CA LYS A 18 4.97 -6.43 -1.14
C LYS A 18 4.32 -6.41 0.24
N ALA A 19 4.96 -7.01 1.24
CA ALA A 19 4.45 -7.08 2.61
C ALA A 19 4.24 -5.67 3.19
N LYS A 20 5.22 -4.77 3.02
CA LYS A 20 5.12 -3.39 3.49
C LYS A 20 3.99 -2.62 2.82
N LEU A 21 3.83 -2.74 1.50
CA LEU A 21 2.75 -2.07 0.78
C LEU A 21 1.37 -2.59 1.18
N HIS A 22 1.21 -3.90 1.40
CA HIS A 22 -0.04 -4.47 1.91
C HIS A 22 -0.37 -3.92 3.30
N GLN A 23 0.61 -3.90 4.21
CA GLN A 23 0.44 -3.36 5.55
C GLN A 23 0.01 -1.88 5.51
N GLU A 24 0.69 -1.06 4.70
CA GLU A 24 0.35 0.36 4.55
C GLU A 24 -1.06 0.56 3.96
N VAL A 25 -1.48 -0.27 3.01
CA VAL A 25 -2.85 -0.24 2.48
C VAL A 25 -3.87 -0.59 3.56
N MET A 26 -3.64 -1.66 4.33
CA MET A 26 -4.53 -2.05 5.43
C MET A 26 -4.68 -0.94 6.49
N GLU A 27 -3.59 -0.26 6.84
CA GLU A 27 -3.63 0.86 7.78
C GLU A 27 -4.40 2.06 7.23
N LEU A 28 -4.28 2.35 5.93
CA LEU A 28 -5.05 3.42 5.29
C LEU A 28 -6.54 3.08 5.20
N GLU A 29 -6.88 1.84 4.87
CA GLU A 29 -8.26 1.35 4.84
C GLU A 29 -8.90 1.43 6.23
N GLU A 30 -8.15 1.07 7.27
CA GLU A 30 -8.59 1.20 8.65
C GLU A 30 -8.81 2.67 9.05
N ARG A 31 -7.90 3.57 8.67
CA ARG A 31 -8.09 5.01 8.89
C ARG A 31 -9.33 5.54 8.18
N VAL A 32 -9.61 5.09 6.95
CA VAL A 32 -10.84 5.44 6.22
C VAL A 32 -12.07 4.93 6.97
N ARG A 33 -12.04 3.68 7.46
CA ARG A 33 -13.12 3.09 8.25
C ARG A 33 -13.43 3.91 9.51
N LEU A 34 -12.40 4.25 10.29
CA LEU A 34 -12.53 5.08 11.49
C LEU A 34 -13.04 6.48 11.17
N LEU A 35 -12.50 7.09 10.10
CA LEU A 35 -12.93 8.41 9.67
C LEU A 35 -14.42 8.43 9.33
N ARG A 36 -14.95 7.45 8.59
CA ARG A 36 -16.38 7.34 8.24
C ARG A 36 -17.32 7.39 9.45
N GLY A 37 -16.88 6.88 10.60
CA GLY A 37 -17.63 6.96 11.86
C GLY A 37 -17.39 8.24 12.68
N SER A 38 -16.47 9.11 12.27
CA SER A 38 -16.11 10.33 12.99
C SER A 38 -16.97 11.55 12.58
N ASN A 39 -17.06 12.53 13.48
CA ASN A 39 -17.69 13.84 13.24
C ASN A 39 -16.67 14.94 12.91
N SER A 40 -15.52 14.59 12.36
CA SER A 40 -14.49 15.58 11.99
C SER A 40 -14.96 16.47 10.85
N LYS A 41 -14.76 17.79 10.99
CA LYS A 41 -15.12 18.79 9.96
C LYS A 41 -14.50 18.53 8.59
N ASN A 42 -13.33 17.91 8.55
CA ASN A 42 -12.57 17.65 7.32
C ASN A 42 -12.58 16.17 6.90
N ARG A 43 -13.51 15.37 7.45
CA ARG A 43 -13.55 13.93 7.23
C ARG A 43 -13.53 13.55 5.75
N ASP A 44 -14.38 14.16 4.95
CA ASP A 44 -14.57 13.75 3.55
C ASP A 44 -13.33 14.07 2.69
N LEU A 45 -12.64 15.17 2.99
CA LEU A 45 -11.35 15.50 2.39
C LEU A 45 -10.27 14.48 2.80
N MET A 46 -10.21 14.09 4.07
CA MET A 46 -9.24 13.08 4.53
C MET A 46 -9.53 11.71 3.92
N ILE A 47 -10.80 11.30 3.85
CA ILE A 47 -11.23 10.05 3.23
C ILE A 47 -10.81 10.03 1.76
N SER A 48 -11.15 11.07 0.98
CA SER A 48 -10.78 11.13 -0.45
C SER A 48 -9.26 11.13 -0.66
N THR A 49 -8.52 11.78 0.23
CA THR A 49 -7.05 11.76 0.20
C THR A 49 -6.51 10.35 0.45
N TYR A 50 -6.96 9.67 1.50
CA TYR A 50 -6.51 8.30 1.79
C TYR A 50 -6.93 7.30 0.73
N GLN A 51 -8.14 7.43 0.16
CA GLN A 51 -8.59 6.59 -0.96
C GLN A 51 -7.68 6.74 -2.17
N ARG A 52 -7.31 7.97 -2.56
CA ARG A 52 -6.35 8.19 -3.65
C ARG A 52 -4.98 7.55 -3.38
N ILE A 53 -4.51 7.59 -2.12
CA ILE A 53 -3.24 6.94 -1.75
C ILE A 53 -3.36 5.41 -1.85
N ILE A 54 -4.47 4.83 -1.39
CA ILE A 54 -4.75 3.39 -1.51
C ILE A 54 -4.75 2.98 -2.98
N GLU A 55 -5.49 3.70 -3.82
CA GLU A 55 -5.56 3.45 -5.27
C GLU A 55 -4.17 3.46 -5.91
N ASN A 56 -3.34 4.45 -5.59
CA ASN A 56 -1.99 4.56 -6.10
C ASN A 56 -1.09 3.39 -5.66
N LYS A 57 -1.18 2.97 -4.39
CA LYS A 57 -0.41 1.82 -3.87
C LYS A 57 -0.88 0.51 -4.51
N GLN A 58 -2.17 0.30 -4.63
CA GLN A 58 -2.74 -0.88 -5.29
C GLN A 58 -2.42 -0.91 -6.78
N HIS A 59 -2.44 0.24 -7.47
CA HIS A 59 -2.00 0.37 -8.85
C HIS A 59 -0.51 0.01 -8.98
N PHE A 60 0.35 0.57 -8.13
CA PHE A 60 1.78 0.26 -8.13
C PHE A 60 2.05 -1.23 -7.94
N MET A 61 1.42 -1.87 -6.94
CA MET A 61 1.56 -3.31 -6.70
C MET A 61 1.17 -4.14 -7.93
N ARG A 62 0.05 -3.78 -8.59
CA ARG A 62 -0.38 -4.44 -9.84
C ARG A 62 0.62 -4.23 -10.97
N SER A 63 1.12 -3.00 -11.17
CA SER A 63 2.07 -2.69 -12.25
C SER A 63 3.43 -3.37 -12.07
N CYS A 64 3.82 -3.68 -10.84
CA CYS A 64 5.10 -4.32 -10.51
C CYS A 64 4.99 -5.83 -10.28
N ASN A 65 3.81 -6.44 -10.51
CA ASN A 65 3.52 -7.84 -10.19
C ASN A 65 3.96 -8.21 -8.76
N LEU A 66 3.66 -7.34 -7.80
CA LEU A 66 3.93 -7.54 -6.37
C LEU A 66 2.84 -8.40 -5.75
#